data_AF-A0A1A9RGM2-F1
#
_entry.id   AF-A0A1A9RGM2-F1
#
_cell.length_a   1.000
_cell.length_b   1.000
_cell.length_c   1.000
_cell.angle_alpha   90.00
_cell.angle_beta   90.00
_cell.angle_gamma   90.00
#
_symmetry.space_group_name_H-M   'P 1'
#
loop_
_entity.id
_entity.type
_entity.pdbx_description
1 polymer ?
#
loop_
_entity_poly.entity_id
_entity_poly.type
_entity_poly.pdbx_seq_one_letter_code
_entity_poly.pdbx_strand_id
1 'polypeptide(L)'
;MDKPWSFDDLHGYKDFVVFVQLCAPDNFPVYENKPIERQWTLDKAFHDLRIGLDMAVEEKGPKPVFEQCRQLVEQAYQHYKAGERREGWYLLEEVHKLLRKVRTQ
;
A
#
# COMPACT_ATOMS: atom_id res chain seq x y z
N MET A 1 -16.32 -6.46 -4.36
CA MET A 1 -14.99 -5.92 -4.04
C MET A 1 -15.16 -5.04 -2.82
N ASP A 2 -14.44 -5.34 -1.74
CA ASP A 2 -14.36 -4.40 -0.62
C ASP A 2 -13.60 -3.17 -1.12
N LYS A 3 -14.26 -2.01 -1.10
CA LYS A 3 -13.66 -0.75 -1.55
C LYS A 3 -12.64 -0.29 -0.50
N PRO A 4 -11.42 0.13 -0.87
CA PRO A 4 -10.47 0.63 0.10
C PRO A 4 -11.00 1.93 0.70
N TRP A 5 -10.72 2.16 1.98
CA TRP A 5 -11.21 3.36 2.67
C TRP A 5 -10.40 4.62 2.34
N SER A 6 -9.28 4.43 1.64
CA SER A 6 -8.16 5.38 1.62
C SER A 6 -8.01 6.14 0.30
N PHE A 7 -8.54 5.62 -0.81
CA PHE A 7 -8.37 6.16 -2.15
C PHE A 7 -9.40 5.58 -3.12
N ASP A 8 -9.65 6.28 -4.23
CA ASP A 8 -10.64 5.89 -5.25
C ASP A 8 -10.04 5.78 -6.67
N ASP A 9 -8.75 6.09 -6.84
CA ASP A 9 -8.05 6.04 -8.12
C ASP A 9 -6.55 5.75 -7.97
N LEU A 10 -5.86 5.52 -9.10
CA LEU A 10 -4.43 5.26 -9.12
C LEU A 10 -3.58 6.40 -8.53
N HIS A 11 -4.05 7.64 -8.54
CA HIS A 11 -3.29 8.75 -7.97
C HIS A 11 -3.29 8.65 -6.44
N GLY A 12 -4.47 8.55 -5.83
CA GLY A 12 -4.62 8.34 -4.40
C GLY A 12 -3.98 7.04 -3.92
N TYR A 13 -3.98 5.99 -4.76
CA TYR A 13 -3.27 4.75 -4.44
C TYR A 13 -1.75 4.96 -4.31
N LYS A 14 -1.12 5.76 -5.17
CA LYS A 14 0.32 6.08 -5.06
C LYS A 14 0.62 6.83 -3.76
N ASP A 15 -0.21 7.80 -3.41
CA ASP A 15 -0.07 8.54 -2.16
C ASP A 15 -0.23 7.62 -0.94
N PHE A 16 -1.15 6.66 -1.02
CA PHE A 16 -1.33 5.66 0.03
C PHE A 16 -0.11 4.75 0.20
N VAL A 17 0.56 4.33 -0.88
CA VAL A 17 1.82 3.59 -0.79
C VAL A 17 2.87 4.38 0.01
N VAL A 18 2.99 5.68 -0.24
CA VAL A 18 3.91 6.56 0.50
C VAL A 18 3.50 6.69 1.97
N PHE A 19 2.19 6.84 2.24
CA PHE A 19 1.68 6.85 3.61
C PHE A 19 2.07 5.58 4.38
N VAL A 20 1.83 4.39 3.80
CA VAL A 20 2.20 3.12 4.44
C VAL A 20 3.72 3.03 4.60
N GLN A 21 4.51 3.47 3.62
CA GLN A 21 5.97 3.48 3.71
C GLN A 21 6.49 4.33 4.88
N LEU A 22 5.88 5.48 5.15
CA LEU A 22 6.28 6.39 6.24
C LEU A 22 5.83 5.91 7.62
N CYS A 23 4.71 5.18 7.68
CA CYS A 23 4.09 4.77 8.94
C CYS A 23 4.43 3.33 9.36
N ALA A 24 4.70 2.43 8.43
CA ALA A 24 4.93 1.03 8.75
C ALA A 24 6.26 0.83 9.52
N PRO A 25 6.31 -0.14 10.46
CA PRO A 25 5.25 -1.09 10.78
C PRO A 25 4.24 -0.61 11.84
N ASP A 26 4.60 0.37 12.66
CA ASP A 26 3.93 0.66 13.94
C ASP A 26 3.72 2.16 14.23
N ASN A 27 4.07 3.04 13.30
CA ASN A 27 3.99 4.50 13.44
C ASN A 27 2.80 5.12 12.67
N PHE A 28 1.68 4.39 12.61
CA PHE A 28 0.45 4.89 12.02
C PHE A 28 -0.21 5.94 12.92
N PRO A 29 -0.84 6.99 12.35
CA PRO A 29 -1.52 8.00 13.13
C PRO A 29 -2.68 7.41 13.93
N VAL A 30 -2.80 7.85 15.18
CA VAL A 30 -3.93 7.54 16.05
C VAL A 30 -4.89 8.72 16.03
N TYR A 31 -6.13 8.47 15.61
CA TYR A 31 -7.17 9.49 15.57
C TYR A 31 -8.01 9.44 16.84
N GLU A 32 -7.91 10.44 17.72
CA GLU A 32 -8.60 10.47 19.02
C GLU A 32 -10.13 10.29 18.93
N ASN A 33 -10.72 10.70 17.80
CA ASN A 33 -12.15 10.61 17.54
C ASN A 33 -12.60 9.29 16.86
N LYS A 34 -11.70 8.31 16.69
CA LYS A 34 -12.03 7.03 16.03
C LYS A 34 -11.87 5.85 17.00
N PRO A 35 -12.79 4.88 16.95
CA PRO A 35 -12.66 3.66 17.71
C PRO A 35 -11.45 2.83 17.20
N ILE A 36 -10.93 1.92 18.03
CA ILE A 36 -9.69 1.19 17.76
C ILE A 36 -9.76 0.34 16.48
N GLU A 37 -10.94 -0.17 16.15
CA GLU A 37 -11.24 -0.93 14.94
C GLU A 37 -11.15 -0.08 13.67
N ARG A 38 -11.16 1.26 13.79
CA ARG A 38 -10.96 2.20 12.69
C ARG A 38 -9.57 2.84 12.67
N GLN A 39 -8.71 2.48 13.61
CA GLN A 39 -7.31 2.90 13.58
C GLN A 39 -6.53 2.07 12.57
N TRP A 40 -5.51 2.69 11.98
CA TRP A 40 -4.61 2.02 11.06
C TRP A 40 -3.72 1.03 11.80
N THR A 41 -3.58 -0.15 11.19
CA THR A 41 -2.63 -1.18 11.59
C THR A 41 -1.86 -1.63 10.36
N LEU A 42 -0.71 -2.27 10.55
CA LEU A 42 0.03 -2.90 9.45
C LEU A 42 -0.88 -3.79 8.60
N ASP A 43 -1.70 -4.63 9.23
CA ASP A 43 -2.57 -5.59 8.54
C ASP A 43 -3.63 -4.89 7.67
N LYS A 44 -4.25 -3.82 8.17
CA LYS A 44 -5.24 -3.03 7.40
C LYS A 44 -4.58 -2.24 6.28
N ALA A 45 -3.43 -1.63 6.55
CA ALA A 45 -2.67 -0.92 5.54
C ALA A 45 -2.28 -1.83 4.37
N PHE A 46 -1.76 -3.03 4.65
CA PHE A 46 -1.41 -3.99 3.61
C PHE A 46 -2.63 -4.65 2.93
N HIS A 47 -3.77 -4.75 3.62
CA HIS A 47 -5.03 -5.10 2.98
C HIS A 47 -5.42 -4.07 1.91
N ASP A 48 -5.41 -2.78 2.25
CA ASP A 48 -5.72 -1.71 1.30
C ASP A 48 -4.68 -1.63 0.17
N LEU A 49 -3.39 -1.91 0.43
CA LEU A 49 -2.37 -1.97 -0.63
C LEU A 49 -2.69 -3.05 -1.68
N ARG A 50 -3.18 -4.22 -1.26
CA ARG A 50 -3.59 -5.29 -2.19
C ARG A 50 -4.79 -4.88 -3.03
N ILE A 51 -5.81 -4.31 -2.40
CA ILE A 51 -7.01 -3.82 -3.10
C ILE A 51 -6.63 -2.72 -4.10
N GLY A 52 -5.71 -1.83 -3.75
CA GLY A 52 -5.25 -0.78 -4.65
C GLY A 52 -4.55 -1.30 -5.91
N LEU A 53 -3.89 -2.45 -5.85
CA LEU A 53 -3.36 -3.11 -7.06
C LEU A 53 -4.47 -3.66 -7.95
N ASP A 54 -5.49 -4.27 -7.38
CA ASP A 54 -6.65 -4.76 -8.15
C ASP A 54 -7.36 -3.58 -8.84
N MET A 55 -7.60 -2.49 -8.11
CA MET A 55 -8.17 -1.26 -8.65
C MET A 55 -7.29 -0.64 -9.76
N ALA A 56 -5.96 -0.61 -9.60
CA ALA A 56 -5.05 -0.11 -10.62
C ALA A 56 -5.10 -0.95 -11.92
N VAL A 57 -5.28 -2.27 -11.79
CA VAL A 57 -5.50 -3.19 -12.92
C VAL A 57 -6.83 -2.90 -13.60
N GLU A 58 -7.90 -2.65 -12.83
CA GLU A 58 -9.21 -2.28 -13.38
C GLU A 58 -9.14 -0.94 -14.14
N GLU A 59 -8.46 0.07 -13.59
CA GLU A 59 -8.38 1.40 -14.18
C GLU A 59 -7.48 1.45 -15.43
N LYS A 60 -6.33 0.76 -15.41
CA LYS A 60 -5.29 0.89 -16.47
C LYS A 60 -5.13 -0.34 -17.35
N GLY A 61 -5.93 -1.38 -17.11
CA GLY A 61 -5.76 -2.71 -17.67
C GLY A 61 -4.59 -3.48 -17.06
N PRO A 62 -4.52 -4.80 -17.28
CA PRO A 62 -3.43 -5.63 -16.76
C PRO A 62 -2.08 -5.18 -17.33
N LYS A 63 -1.07 -5.10 -16.45
CA LYS A 63 0.31 -4.75 -16.80
C LYS A 63 1.27 -5.56 -15.92
N PRO A 64 2.44 -5.99 -16.43
CA PRO A 64 3.44 -6.72 -15.63
C PRO A 64 3.88 -5.98 -14.37
N VAL A 65 3.88 -4.64 -14.40
CA VAL A 65 4.23 -3.80 -13.26
C VAL A 65 3.31 -4.02 -12.05
N PHE A 66 2.03 -4.32 -12.25
CA PHE A 66 1.09 -4.53 -11.15
C PHE A 66 1.33 -5.87 -10.45
N GLU A 67 1.68 -6.91 -11.22
CA GLU A 67 2.06 -8.20 -10.65
C GLU A 67 3.39 -8.12 -9.88
N GLN A 68 4.36 -7.39 -10.44
CA GLN A 68 5.61 -7.10 -9.74
C GLN A 68 5.36 -6.36 -8.42
N CYS A 69 4.52 -5.32 -8.45
CA CYS A 69 4.15 -4.60 -7.23
C CYS A 69 3.43 -5.51 -6.21
N ARG A 70 2.59 -6.46 -6.65
CA ARG A 70 1.94 -7.43 -5.76
C ARG A 70 2.96 -8.25 -4.99
N GLN A 71 3.96 -8.78 -5.69
CA GLN A 71 5.03 -9.57 -5.08
C GLN A 71 5.87 -8.76 -4.09
N LEU A 72 6.18 -7.50 -4.42
CA LEU A 72 6.93 -6.60 -3.54
C LEU A 72 6.12 -6.22 -2.30
N VAL A 73 4.82 -5.96 -2.43
CA VAL A 73 3.92 -5.69 -1.31
C VAL A 73 3.85 -6.89 -0.37
N GLU A 74 3.73 -8.13 -0.87
CA GLU A 74 3.74 -9.31 0.00
C GLU A 74 5.08 -9.49 0.72
N GLN A 75 6.20 -9.31 0.02
CA GLN A 75 7.53 -9.39 0.64
C GLN A 75 7.71 -8.32 1.72
N ALA A 76 7.31 -7.08 1.44
CA ALA A 76 7.38 -5.99 2.41
C ALA A 76 6.58 -6.32 3.67
N TYR A 77 5.38 -6.89 3.52
CA TYR A 77 4.57 -7.33 4.65
C TYR A 77 5.30 -8.38 5.50
N GLN A 78 5.90 -9.39 4.88
CA GLN A 78 6.64 -10.42 5.60
C GLN A 78 7.86 -9.85 6.34
N HIS A 79 8.64 -8.96 5.71
CA HIS A 79 9.76 -8.27 6.37
C HIS A 79 9.28 -7.46 7.59
N TYR A 80 8.19 -6.70 7.47
CA TYR A 80 7.64 -5.98 8.61
C TYR A 80 7.17 -6.92 9.73
N LYS A 81 6.54 -8.04 9.41
CA LYS A 81 6.15 -9.06 10.41
C LYS A 81 7.35 -9.74 11.08
N ALA A 82 8.47 -9.84 10.38
CA ALA A 82 9.74 -10.35 10.91
C ALA A 82 10.56 -9.31 11.69
N GLY A 83 10.13 -8.04 11.73
CA GLY A 83 10.86 -6.95 12.38
C GLY A 83 11.95 -6.32 11.51
N GLU A 84 12.05 -6.71 10.24
CA GLU A 84 13.06 -6.26 9.27
C GLU A 84 12.61 -4.93 8.62
N ARG A 85 12.48 -3.88 9.45
CA ARG A 85 11.87 -2.59 9.07
C ARG A 85 12.48 -1.96 7.82
N ARG A 86 13.81 -2.03 7.68
CA ARG A 86 14.54 -1.43 6.54
C ARG A 86 14.22 -2.14 5.23
N GLU A 87 14.19 -3.47 5.24
CA GLU A 87 13.88 -4.25 4.03
C GLU A 87 12.43 -4.00 3.59
N GLY A 88 11.49 -3.99 4.53
CA GLY A 88 10.09 -3.61 4.24
C GLY A 88 9.97 -2.22 3.64
N TRP A 89 10.74 -1.25 4.16
CA TRP A 89 10.74 0.13 3.66
C TRP A 89 11.28 0.25 2.23
N TYR A 90 12.39 -0.44 1.92
CA TYR A 90 12.98 -0.41 0.57
C TYR A 90 12.07 -1.05 -0.48
N LEU A 91 11.36 -2.12 -0.12
CA LEU A 91 10.40 -2.75 -1.02
C LEU A 91 9.21 -1.85 -1.32
N LEU A 92 8.66 -1.15 -0.32
CA LEU A 92 7.61 -0.14 -0.56
C LEU A 92 8.14 1.06 -1.37
N GLU A 93 9.41 1.44 -1.20
CA GLU A 93 10.05 2.44 -2.05
C GLU A 93 10.05 2.01 -3.52
N GLU A 94 10.38 0.75 -3.79
CA GLU A 94 10.40 0.19 -5.15
C GLU A 94 9.00 0.09 -5.74
N VAL A 95 8.00 -0.32 -4.96
CA VAL A 95 6.58 -0.28 -5.37
C VAL A 95 6.20 1.13 -5.83
N HIS A 96 6.52 2.16 -5.02
CA HIS A 96 6.22 3.54 -5.38
C HIS A 96 6.97 3.98 -6.65
N LYS A 97 8.26 3.67 -6.79
CA LYS A 97 9.06 3.97 -8.00
C LYS A 97 8.46 3.33 -9.27
N LEU A 98 7.98 2.10 -9.18
CA LEU A 98 7.32 1.40 -10.28
C LEU A 98 5.97 2.04 -10.64
N LEU A 99 5.12 2.29 -9.64
CA LEU A 99 3.81 2.89 -9.87
C LEU A 99 3.89 4.32 -10.41
N ARG A 100 4.91 5.11 -10.03
CA ARG A 100 5.14 6.46 -10.60
C ARG A 100 5.31 6.45 -12.11
N LYS A 101 5.79 5.35 -12.71
CA LYS A 101 5.93 5.21 -14.16
C LYS A 101 4.61 4.96 -14.87
N VAL A 102 3.57 4.56 -14.15
CA VAL A 102 2.21 4.38 -14.69
C VAL A 102 1.52 5.74 -14.70
N ARG A 103 1.10 6.22 -15.88
CA ARG A 103 0.43 7.52 -16.00
C ARG A 103 -0.92 7.51 -15.27
N THR A 104 -1.06 8.38 -14.28
CA THR A 104 -2.35 8.97 -13.90
C THR A 104 -2.72 9.98 -14.99
N GLN A 105 -4.01 10.22 -15.23
CA GLN A 105 -4.50 10.97 -16.41
C GLN A 105 -3.70 12.26 -16.72
#